data_AF-A0A2K6UZ24-F1
#
_entry.id   AF-A0A2K6UZ24-F1
#
_cell.length_a   1.000
_cell.length_b   1.000
_cell.length_c   1.000
_cell.angle_alpha   90.00
_cell.angle_beta   90.00
_cell.angle_gamma   90.00
#
_symmetry.space_group_name_H-M   'P 1'
#
loop_
_entity.id
_entity.type
_entity.pdbx_description
1 polymer ?
#
loop_
_entity_poly.entity_id
_entity_poly.type
_entity_poly.pdbx_seq_one_letter_code
_entity_poly.pdbx_strand_id
1 'polypeptide(L)'
;MLRAAWRVLSLIRTQAVTQAPGPGLPGGGSATFLSNQWGLQPRSFLQATRRYVVRKPVQPRQDDDLPPSTLLQDYQNVPGIEKVGDVVKRLLSLEMAKKKEKLKVIQEQLMKKIVENPEDTRSLEARIVALTVKIRSYEEHMQKHRKDKAHKRYLLMSIDQRKKMLKNLRNTNYDVYEKICKELGIEYTFPPLYYRRAHRRFVTKKALCIRVFQETQKLKKQKRALQAAAAAQKQAKQRKPDSPAKAEPEILRDNQ
;
A
#
# COMPACT_ATOMS: atom_id res chain seq x y z
N MET A 1 33.88 24.21 31.05
CA MET A 1 35.24 24.68 30.76
C MET A 1 35.88 23.75 29.73
N LEU A 2 35.92 24.23 28.48
CA LEU A 2 36.94 23.95 27.45
C LEU A 2 37.14 22.50 26.97
N ARG A 3 36.34 22.08 25.98
CA ARG A 3 36.79 21.14 24.94
C ARG A 3 37.46 21.95 23.83
N ALA A 4 38.73 22.27 24.03
CA ALA A 4 39.61 22.80 23.01
C ALA A 4 40.32 21.62 22.34
N ALA A 5 39.90 21.27 21.14
CA ALA A 5 40.76 20.62 20.14
C ALA A 5 39.92 20.53 18.86
N TRP A 6 40.29 21.35 17.89
CA TRP A 6 40.19 21.16 16.43
C TRP A 6 40.12 22.54 15.77
N ARG A 7 41.23 23.28 15.91
CA ARG A 7 41.58 24.41 15.05
C ARG A 7 43.07 24.38 14.82
N VAL A 8 43.51 23.55 13.89
CA VAL A 8 44.85 23.65 13.29
C VAL A 8 44.72 23.26 11.82
N LEU A 9 45.26 24.12 10.95
CA LEU A 9 45.35 24.05 9.48
C LEU A 9 44.07 24.48 8.74
N SER A 10 44.03 25.59 8.01
CA SER A 10 45.10 26.25 7.28
C SER A 10 44.73 27.71 6.97
N LEU A 11 45.54 28.64 7.46
CA LEU A 11 45.78 29.92 6.80
C LEU A 11 46.70 29.65 5.61
N ILE A 12 46.28 30.00 4.39
CA ILE A 12 47.19 30.61 3.41
C ILE A 12 46.43 31.77 2.76
N ARG A 13 46.91 32.96 3.09
CA ARG A 13 46.58 34.24 2.48
C ARG A 13 47.65 34.49 1.43
N THR A 14 47.26 34.77 0.19
CA THR A 14 48.07 35.60 -0.70
C THR A 14 47.17 36.67 -1.30
N GLN A 15 47.59 37.91 -1.10
CA GLN A 15 47.03 39.11 -1.71
C GLN A 15 47.67 39.30 -3.08
N ALA A 16 46.92 39.85 -4.03
CA ALA A 16 47.50 40.76 -5.03
C ALA A 16 46.41 41.72 -5.53
N VAL A 17 46.77 42.99 -5.47
CA VAL A 17 46.00 44.20 -5.81
C VAL A 17 46.36 44.61 -7.24
N THR A 18 45.39 45.11 -8.01
CA THR A 18 45.60 46.20 -8.97
C THR A 18 44.26 46.90 -9.25
N GLN A 19 44.13 48.13 -8.72
CA GLN A 19 43.20 49.19 -9.17
C GLN A 19 43.97 50.02 -10.22
N ALA A 20 43.45 50.83 -11.16
CA ALA A 20 42.19 51.58 -11.38
C ALA A 20 42.19 52.01 -12.90
N PRO A 21 41.41 53.00 -13.44
CA PRO A 21 40.20 53.72 -13.00
C PRO A 21 39.05 53.75 -14.06
N GLY A 22 37.86 54.23 -13.67
CA GLY A 22 36.63 54.39 -14.50
C GLY A 22 36.64 55.61 -15.46
N PRO A 23 35.50 56.24 -15.85
CA PRO A 23 34.14 56.15 -15.30
C PRO A 23 32.96 56.11 -16.34
N GLY A 24 31.76 55.76 -15.88
CA GLY A 24 30.52 55.92 -16.65
C GLY A 24 29.28 55.33 -15.97
N LEU A 25 28.70 56.06 -15.01
CA LEU A 25 27.32 55.93 -14.51
C LEU A 25 26.56 57.20 -14.96
N PRO A 26 25.21 57.30 -14.95
CA PRO A 26 24.25 56.47 -14.23
C PRO A 26 22.98 56.06 -15.02
N GLY A 27 22.27 55.03 -14.55
CA GLY A 27 20.92 54.71 -15.02
C GLY A 27 20.40 53.43 -14.39
N GLY A 28 19.71 53.56 -13.25
CA GLY A 28 19.33 52.44 -12.38
C GLY A 28 18.25 51.52 -12.95
N GLY A 29 18.15 50.33 -12.33
CA GLY A 29 16.90 49.56 -12.32
C GLY A 29 16.95 48.11 -12.80
N SER A 30 17.98 47.34 -12.43
CA SER A 30 17.99 45.88 -12.24
C SER A 30 17.29 44.98 -13.28
N ALA A 31 18.08 44.50 -14.26
CA ALA A 31 17.83 43.23 -14.94
C ALA A 31 18.80 42.17 -14.39
N THR A 32 18.22 41.01 -14.05
CA THR A 32 18.80 39.66 -14.03
C THR A 32 20.33 39.54 -13.97
N PHE A 33 20.84 39.13 -12.80
CA PHE A 33 22.07 38.34 -12.73
C PHE A 33 21.76 36.91 -12.29
N LEU A 34 21.99 36.00 -13.23
CA LEU A 34 22.26 34.58 -12.99
C LEU A 34 23.39 34.46 -11.96
N SER A 35 23.03 33.96 -10.78
CA SER A 35 23.96 33.58 -9.73
C SER A 35 23.66 32.13 -9.37
N ASN A 36 24.46 31.24 -9.95
CA ASN A 36 24.66 29.88 -9.48
C ASN A 36 25.21 29.94 -8.05
N GLN A 37 24.29 30.04 -7.09
CA GLN A 37 24.57 29.73 -5.70
C GLN A 37 24.05 28.34 -5.45
N TRP A 38 24.98 27.46 -5.08
CA TRP A 38 24.71 26.13 -4.57
C TRP A 38 23.73 26.22 -3.40
N GLY A 39 22.45 26.15 -3.75
CA GLY A 39 21.35 26.03 -2.81
C GLY A 39 21.33 24.61 -2.29
N LEU A 40 22.21 24.31 -1.33
CA LEU A 40 21.84 23.38 -0.26
C LEU A 40 20.73 24.04 0.54
N GLN A 41 19.54 24.12 -0.06
CA GLN A 41 18.31 24.25 0.66
C GLN A 41 18.18 22.94 1.44
N PRO A 42 18.23 22.92 2.79
CA PRO A 42 17.80 21.76 3.52
C PRO A 42 16.30 21.67 3.28
N ARG A 43 15.90 21.00 2.21
CA ARG A 43 14.52 20.61 1.94
C ARG A 43 14.08 19.90 3.20
N SER A 44 13.30 20.60 4.02
CA SER A 44 13.02 20.24 5.39
C SER A 44 12.67 18.76 5.44
N PHE A 45 13.48 17.94 6.13
CA PHE A 45 13.16 16.54 6.42
C PHE A 45 11.85 16.39 7.23
N LEU A 46 11.22 17.53 7.58
CA LEU A 46 9.97 17.68 8.30
C LEU A 46 8.75 18.01 7.41
N GLN A 47 8.88 17.99 6.08
CA GLN A 47 7.69 17.89 5.22
C GLN A 47 7.44 16.42 4.88
N ALA A 48 6.18 15.99 5.06
CA ALA A 48 5.63 14.69 4.69
C ALA A 48 5.89 13.51 5.65
N THR A 49 5.25 13.56 6.82
CA THR A 49 4.49 12.39 7.29
C THR A 49 3.08 12.78 7.73
N ARG A 50 2.39 13.62 6.95
CA ARG A 50 0.93 13.51 6.89
C ARG A 50 0.70 12.21 6.13
N ARG A 51 0.64 11.08 6.84
CA ARG A 51 0.11 9.85 6.26
C ARG A 51 -1.34 10.19 5.90
N TYR A 52 -1.56 10.63 4.67
CA TYR A 52 -2.85 10.45 4.04
C TYR A 52 -3.07 8.94 4.16
N VAL A 53 -3.98 8.55 5.05
CA VAL A 53 -4.52 7.21 5.02
C VAL A 53 -5.12 7.12 3.62
N VAL A 54 -4.45 6.42 2.72
CA VAL A 54 -5.02 6.07 1.42
C VAL A 54 -6.31 5.37 1.79
N ARG A 55 -7.44 6.07 1.61
CA ARG A 55 -8.74 5.46 1.82
C ARG A 55 -8.79 4.38 0.76
N LYS A 56 -8.77 3.10 1.18
CA LYS A 56 -9.12 2.03 0.25
C LYS A 56 -10.48 2.43 -0.36
N PRO A 57 -10.64 2.35 -1.69
CA PRO A 57 -11.93 2.63 -2.31
C PRO A 57 -12.98 1.82 -1.56
N VAL A 58 -14.08 2.47 -1.19
CA VAL A 58 -15.19 1.80 -0.50
C VAL A 58 -15.66 0.73 -1.46
N GLN A 59 -15.54 -0.53 -1.07
CA GLN A 59 -16.03 -1.63 -1.88
C GLN A 59 -17.53 -1.40 -2.13
N PRO A 60 -18.03 -1.61 -3.37
CA PRO A 60 -19.45 -1.53 -3.66
C PRO A 60 -20.23 -2.37 -2.64
N ARG A 61 -21.29 -1.79 -2.06
CA ARG A 61 -22.10 -2.50 -1.07
C ARG A 61 -23.00 -3.45 -1.83
N GLN A 62 -22.85 -4.75 -1.59
CA GLN A 62 -23.80 -5.77 -2.04
C GLN A 62 -25.20 -5.60 -1.40
N ASP A 63 -25.38 -4.65 -0.48
CA ASP A 63 -26.67 -4.33 0.13
C ASP A 63 -27.55 -3.44 -0.80
N ASP A 64 -26.98 -2.94 -1.92
CA ASP A 64 -27.65 -2.07 -2.89
C ASP A 64 -28.55 -2.84 -3.90
N ASP A 65 -28.54 -4.18 -3.86
CA ASP A 65 -29.15 -5.04 -4.89
C ASP A 65 -30.57 -5.54 -4.55
N LEU A 66 -31.15 -5.17 -3.41
CA LEU A 66 -32.47 -5.64 -2.98
C LEU A 66 -33.59 -4.73 -3.46
N PRO A 67 -34.47 -5.20 -4.38
CA PRO A 67 -35.58 -4.38 -4.84
C PRO A 67 -36.55 -4.11 -3.68
N PRO A 68 -37.06 -2.87 -3.52
CA PRO A 68 -38.00 -2.53 -2.46
C PRO A 68 -39.27 -3.40 -2.46
N SER A 69 -39.64 -3.95 -3.62
CA SER A 69 -40.79 -4.83 -3.81
C SER A 69 -40.59 -6.26 -3.31
N THR A 70 -39.38 -6.68 -2.91
CA THR A 70 -39.14 -8.03 -2.38
C THR A 70 -40.00 -8.26 -1.13
N LEU A 71 -40.64 -9.43 -1.05
CA LEU A 71 -41.43 -9.81 0.12
C LEU A 71 -40.54 -10.12 1.32
N LEU A 72 -41.08 -9.89 2.51
CA LEU A 72 -40.49 -10.30 3.78
C LEU A 72 -40.23 -11.82 3.81
N GLN A 73 -39.08 -12.22 4.37
CA GLN A 73 -38.64 -13.63 4.45
C GLN A 73 -39.74 -14.57 4.96
N ASP A 74 -40.38 -14.20 6.07
CA ASP A 74 -41.37 -15.04 6.75
C ASP A 74 -42.62 -15.34 5.89
N TYR A 75 -42.90 -14.52 4.88
CA TYR A 75 -44.09 -14.61 4.02
C TYR A 75 -43.80 -15.18 2.63
N GLN A 76 -42.53 -15.35 2.25
CA GLN A 76 -42.15 -15.87 0.93
C GLN A 76 -42.61 -17.32 0.72
N ASN A 77 -42.62 -18.13 1.78
CA ASN A 77 -42.93 -19.56 1.70
C ASN A 77 -44.41 -19.89 1.93
N VAL A 78 -45.28 -18.88 2.08
CA VAL A 78 -46.70 -19.10 2.37
C VAL A 78 -47.45 -19.42 1.06
N PRO A 79 -48.18 -20.54 0.97
CA PRO A 79 -48.91 -20.90 -0.24
C PRO A 79 -50.00 -19.88 -0.56
N GLY A 80 -50.10 -19.46 -1.82
CA GLY A 80 -51.14 -18.54 -2.31
C GLY A 80 -50.81 -17.04 -2.18
N ILE A 81 -49.64 -16.67 -1.65
CA ILE A 81 -49.22 -15.26 -1.51
C ILE A 81 -49.17 -14.50 -2.86
N GLU A 82 -48.84 -15.21 -3.94
CA GLU A 82 -48.77 -14.66 -5.29
C GLU A 82 -50.13 -14.19 -5.82
N LYS A 83 -51.23 -14.76 -5.34
CA LYS A 83 -52.60 -14.46 -5.77
C LYS A 83 -53.23 -13.29 -4.99
N VAL A 84 -52.57 -12.81 -3.95
CA VAL A 84 -53.09 -11.71 -3.12
C VAL A 84 -52.99 -10.38 -3.87
N GLY A 85 -53.93 -9.47 -3.61
CA GLY A 85 -53.96 -8.15 -4.23
C GLY A 85 -52.71 -7.30 -3.94
N ASP A 86 -52.42 -6.37 -4.85
CA ASP A 86 -51.17 -5.59 -4.88
C ASP A 86 -50.95 -4.74 -3.62
N VAL A 87 -52.03 -4.25 -3.00
CA VAL A 87 -51.95 -3.48 -1.75
C VAL A 87 -51.35 -4.33 -0.64
N VAL A 88 -51.79 -5.58 -0.49
CA VAL A 88 -51.26 -6.49 0.55
C VAL A 88 -49.83 -6.89 0.23
N LYS A 89 -49.50 -7.15 -1.05
CA LYS A 89 -48.12 -7.40 -1.48
C LYS A 89 -47.20 -6.23 -1.12
N ARG A 90 -47.66 -4.99 -1.30
CA ARG A 90 -46.90 -3.78 -0.93
C ARG A 90 -46.72 -3.66 0.59
N LEU A 91 -47.76 -3.93 1.38
CA LEU A 91 -47.66 -3.92 2.86
C LEU A 91 -46.66 -4.96 3.38
N LEU A 92 -46.55 -6.11 2.72
CA LEU A 92 -45.62 -7.19 3.06
C LEU A 92 -44.24 -7.08 2.36
N SER A 93 -43.97 -5.95 1.70
CA SER A 93 -42.71 -5.72 0.98
C SER A 93 -41.64 -5.07 1.86
N LEU A 94 -40.38 -5.13 1.40
CA LEU A 94 -39.25 -4.47 2.06
C LEU A 94 -39.34 -2.94 2.06
N GLU A 95 -40.18 -2.34 1.19
CA GLU A 95 -40.46 -0.90 1.17
C GLU A 95 -40.99 -0.44 2.54
N MET A 96 -42.00 -1.14 3.07
CA MET A 96 -42.69 -0.82 4.32
C MET A 96 -42.03 -1.46 5.55
N ALA A 97 -40.98 -2.25 5.35
CA ALA A 97 -40.37 -3.06 6.39
C ALA A 97 -39.38 -2.30 7.28
N LYS A 98 -39.20 -2.81 8.51
CA LYS A 98 -38.14 -2.38 9.42
C LYS A 98 -36.77 -2.80 8.90
N LYS A 99 -35.71 -2.04 9.24
CA LYS A 99 -34.32 -2.36 8.85
C LYS A 99 -33.91 -3.79 9.22
N LYS A 100 -34.40 -4.34 10.33
CA LYS A 100 -34.11 -5.71 10.77
C LYS A 100 -34.55 -6.75 9.74
N GLU A 101 -35.70 -6.56 9.10
CA GLU A 101 -36.20 -7.48 8.08
C GLU A 101 -35.35 -7.44 6.81
N LYS A 102 -34.90 -6.24 6.41
CA LYS A 102 -33.93 -6.10 5.31
C LYS A 102 -32.66 -6.90 5.61
N LEU A 103 -32.13 -6.82 6.83
CA LEU A 103 -30.93 -7.57 7.22
C LEU A 103 -31.16 -9.09 7.21
N LYS A 104 -32.36 -9.57 7.56
CA LYS A 104 -32.70 -11.00 7.47
C LYS A 104 -32.65 -11.49 6.02
N VAL A 105 -33.28 -10.76 5.10
CA VAL A 105 -33.28 -11.12 3.67
C VAL A 105 -31.86 -11.09 3.10
N ILE A 106 -31.05 -10.06 3.42
CA ILE A 106 -29.63 -10.01 3.03
C ILE A 106 -28.87 -11.23 3.56
N GLN A 107 -29.08 -11.57 4.83
CA GLN A 107 -28.41 -12.71 5.46
C GLN A 107 -28.77 -14.01 4.74
N GLU A 108 -30.04 -14.24 4.43
CA GLU A 108 -30.50 -15.44 3.72
C GLU A 108 -29.91 -15.52 2.30
N GLN A 109 -29.91 -14.42 1.56
CA GLN A 109 -29.31 -14.36 0.22
C GLN A 109 -27.82 -14.69 0.26
N LEU A 110 -27.08 -14.17 1.25
CA LEU A 110 -25.67 -14.48 1.42
C LEU A 110 -25.45 -15.93 1.88
N MET A 111 -26.32 -16.46 2.75
CA MET A 111 -26.26 -17.86 3.18
C MET A 111 -26.45 -18.81 2.00
N LYS A 112 -27.45 -18.57 1.15
CA LYS A 112 -27.71 -19.35 -0.07
C LYS A 112 -26.55 -19.35 -1.06
N LYS A 113 -25.78 -18.25 -1.14
CA LYS A 113 -24.61 -18.14 -2.03
C LYS A 113 -23.39 -18.87 -1.49
N ILE A 114 -23.17 -18.81 -0.18
CA ILE A 114 -21.90 -19.19 0.44
C ILE A 114 -21.96 -20.61 1.01
N VAL A 115 -22.98 -20.89 1.82
CA VAL A 115 -23.09 -22.10 2.64
C VAL A 115 -23.64 -23.24 1.80
N GLU A 116 -23.07 -24.43 1.94
CA GLU A 116 -23.56 -25.63 1.24
C GLU A 116 -24.95 -26.03 1.74
N ASN A 117 -25.15 -26.01 3.06
CA ASN A 117 -26.43 -26.31 3.71
C ASN A 117 -27.03 -25.02 4.31
N PRO A 118 -28.02 -24.38 3.65
CA PRO A 118 -28.56 -23.09 4.09
C PRO A 118 -29.36 -23.18 5.41
N GLU A 119 -29.77 -24.39 5.82
CA GLU A 119 -30.50 -24.61 7.07
C GLU A 119 -29.59 -24.60 8.31
N ASP A 120 -28.27 -24.85 8.14
CA ASP A 120 -27.35 -24.88 9.27
C ASP A 120 -26.96 -23.47 9.72
N THR A 121 -27.51 -23.06 10.87
CA THR A 121 -27.20 -21.77 11.50
C THR A 121 -25.96 -21.83 12.40
N ARG A 122 -25.55 -23.03 12.86
CA ARG A 122 -24.49 -23.21 13.87
C ARG A 122 -23.09 -23.29 13.27
N SER A 123 -22.98 -23.65 11.99
CA SER A 123 -21.72 -23.69 11.24
C SER A 123 -20.89 -22.40 11.39
N LEU A 124 -19.57 -22.52 11.25
CA LEU A 124 -18.68 -21.36 11.28
C LEU A 124 -18.98 -20.39 10.12
N GLU A 125 -19.38 -20.93 8.97
CA GLU A 125 -19.72 -20.19 7.75
C GLU A 125 -20.94 -19.30 7.97
N ALA A 126 -22.05 -19.89 8.40
CA ALA A 126 -23.31 -19.18 8.68
C ALA A 126 -23.10 -18.07 9.71
N ARG A 127 -22.31 -18.35 10.76
CA ARG A 127 -21.98 -17.35 11.79
C ARG A 127 -21.10 -16.21 11.26
N ILE A 128 -20.17 -16.48 10.34
CA ILE A 128 -19.36 -15.44 9.68
C ILE A 128 -20.23 -14.56 8.80
N VAL A 129 -21.18 -15.15 8.07
CA VAL A 129 -22.16 -14.41 7.24
C VAL A 129 -23.01 -13.50 8.13
N ALA A 130 -23.61 -14.05 9.19
CA ALA A 130 -24.43 -13.28 10.14
C ALA A 130 -23.65 -12.14 10.81
N LEU A 131 -22.39 -12.36 11.20
CA LEU A 131 -21.52 -11.30 11.72
C LEU A 131 -21.19 -10.25 10.66
N THR A 132 -21.01 -10.64 9.41
CA THR A 132 -20.71 -9.71 8.31
C THR A 132 -21.88 -8.78 8.05
N VAL A 133 -23.12 -9.29 8.02
CA VAL A 133 -24.34 -8.48 7.91
C VAL A 133 -24.46 -7.49 9.07
N LYS A 134 -24.17 -7.93 10.31
CA LYS A 134 -24.16 -7.05 11.49
C LYS A 134 -23.10 -5.94 11.38
N ILE A 135 -21.89 -6.28 10.94
CA ILE A 135 -20.80 -5.33 10.75
C ILE A 135 -21.20 -4.25 9.73
N ARG A 136 -21.76 -4.64 8.58
CA ARG A 136 -22.25 -3.69 7.55
C ARG A 136 -23.31 -2.74 8.13
N SER A 137 -24.28 -3.28 8.87
CA SER A 137 -25.31 -2.45 9.55
C SER A 137 -24.71 -1.44 10.55
N TYR A 138 -23.68 -1.85 11.31
CA TYR A 138 -22.98 -0.94 12.23
C TYR A 138 -22.16 0.12 11.48
N GLU A 139 -21.55 -0.22 10.35
CA GLU A 139 -20.83 0.74 9.51
C GLU A 139 -21.76 1.83 8.96
N GLU A 140 -22.95 1.46 8.48
CA GLU A 140 -23.98 2.43 8.07
C GLU A 140 -24.42 3.35 9.21
N HIS A 141 -24.65 2.77 10.41
CA HIS A 141 -25.00 3.56 11.60
C HIS A 141 -23.87 4.54 11.96
N MET A 142 -22.61 4.10 11.91
CA MET A 142 -21.43 4.93 12.20
C MET A 142 -21.21 6.04 11.17
N GLN A 143 -21.62 5.85 9.92
CA GLN A 143 -21.55 6.90 8.90
C GLN A 143 -22.44 8.09 9.26
N LYS A 144 -23.66 7.83 9.76
CA LYS A 144 -24.59 8.85 10.25
C LYS A 144 -24.22 9.37 11.64
N HIS A 145 -23.92 8.48 12.59
CA HIS A 145 -23.71 8.80 14.01
C HIS A 145 -22.26 8.60 14.46
N ARG A 146 -21.36 9.50 14.04
CA ARG A 146 -19.91 9.36 14.31
C ARG A 146 -19.49 9.51 15.78
N LYS A 147 -20.33 10.13 16.62
CA LYS A 147 -20.01 10.42 18.02
C LYS A 147 -20.33 9.25 18.96
N ASP A 148 -21.19 8.34 18.55
CA ASP A 148 -21.62 7.19 19.34
C ASP A 148 -20.48 6.19 19.56
N LYS A 149 -20.04 6.07 20.82
CA LYS A 149 -18.90 5.22 21.20
C LYS A 149 -19.32 3.77 21.51
N ALA A 150 -20.56 3.55 21.90
CA ALA A 150 -21.06 2.22 22.21
C ALA A 150 -21.09 1.38 20.93
N HIS A 151 -21.70 1.91 19.87
CA HIS A 151 -21.75 1.22 18.57
C HIS A 151 -20.36 1.07 17.93
N LYS A 152 -19.46 2.05 18.11
CA LYS A 152 -18.06 1.91 17.67
C LYS A 152 -17.36 0.73 18.38
N ARG A 153 -17.58 0.56 19.68
CA ARG A 153 -17.06 -0.59 20.44
C ARG A 153 -17.63 -1.90 19.91
N TYR A 154 -18.95 -1.99 19.70
CA TYR A 154 -19.59 -3.19 19.16
C TYR A 154 -19.09 -3.55 17.76
N LEU A 155 -18.87 -2.55 16.90
CA LEU A 155 -18.29 -2.74 15.58
C LEU A 155 -16.89 -3.37 15.67
N LEU A 156 -16.00 -2.80 16.48
CA LEU A 156 -14.64 -3.32 16.66
C LEU A 156 -14.64 -4.75 17.22
N MET A 157 -15.44 -5.02 18.25
CA MET A 157 -15.59 -6.36 18.82
C MET A 157 -16.09 -7.38 17.79
N SER A 158 -17.07 -6.99 16.96
CA SER A 158 -17.63 -7.87 15.92
C SER A 158 -16.60 -8.17 14.82
N ILE A 159 -15.80 -7.18 14.43
CA ILE A 159 -14.69 -7.37 13.48
C ILE A 159 -13.67 -8.37 14.02
N ASP A 160 -13.28 -8.23 15.29
CA ASP A 160 -12.30 -9.13 15.91
C ASP A 160 -12.86 -10.54 16.12
N GLN A 161 -14.14 -10.66 16.47
CA GLN A 161 -14.83 -11.94 16.54
C GLN A 161 -14.83 -12.62 15.16
N ARG A 162 -15.19 -11.89 14.09
CA ARG A 162 -15.15 -12.42 12.71
C ARG A 162 -13.75 -12.87 12.32
N LYS A 163 -12.70 -12.09 12.64
CA LYS A 163 -11.30 -12.47 12.38
C LYS A 163 -10.90 -13.76 13.10
N LYS A 164 -11.34 -13.95 14.35
CA LYS A 164 -11.11 -15.19 15.10
C LYS A 164 -11.79 -16.37 14.42
N MET A 165 -13.01 -16.20 13.93
CA MET A 165 -13.74 -17.25 13.22
C MET A 165 -13.08 -17.60 11.87
N LEU A 166 -12.64 -16.60 11.10
CA LEU A 166 -11.88 -16.81 9.87
C LEU A 166 -10.55 -17.54 10.11
N LYS A 167 -9.85 -17.22 11.21
CA LYS A 167 -8.64 -17.94 11.61
C LYS A 167 -8.95 -19.42 11.87
N ASN A 168 -10.03 -19.71 12.60
CA ASN A 168 -10.42 -21.09 12.88
C ASN A 168 -10.80 -21.83 11.60
N LEU A 169 -11.59 -21.20 10.73
CA LEU A 169 -12.04 -21.78 9.47
C LEU A 169 -10.85 -22.10 8.56
N ARG A 170 -9.88 -21.18 8.44
CA ARG A 170 -8.63 -21.41 7.70
C ARG A 170 -7.82 -22.60 8.22
N ASN A 171 -7.90 -22.91 9.52
CA ASN A 171 -7.20 -24.04 10.12
C ASN A 171 -7.95 -25.36 9.95
N THR A 172 -9.28 -25.34 9.82
CA THR A 172 -10.11 -26.54 9.66
C THR A 172 -10.30 -26.89 8.19
N ASN A 173 -10.91 -25.99 7.40
CA ASN A 173 -11.31 -26.24 6.01
C ASN A 173 -10.87 -25.06 5.13
N TYR A 174 -9.82 -25.24 4.35
CA TYR A 174 -9.24 -24.14 3.57
C TYR A 174 -10.10 -23.74 2.35
N ASP A 175 -10.71 -24.71 1.68
CA ASP A 175 -11.48 -24.46 0.45
C ASP A 175 -12.71 -23.56 0.71
N VAL A 176 -13.44 -23.87 1.78
CA VAL A 176 -14.55 -23.06 2.28
C VAL A 176 -14.09 -21.67 2.66
N TYR A 177 -12.94 -21.55 3.33
CA TYR A 177 -12.37 -20.26 3.72
C TYR A 177 -12.10 -19.37 2.50
N GLU A 178 -11.53 -19.93 1.44
CA GLU A 178 -11.27 -19.21 0.20
C GLU A 178 -12.57 -18.76 -0.47
N LYS A 179 -13.58 -19.64 -0.53
CA LYS A 179 -14.92 -19.33 -1.05
C LYS A 179 -15.55 -18.14 -0.29
N ILE A 180 -15.56 -18.20 1.04
CA ILE A 180 -16.11 -17.13 1.90
C ILE A 180 -15.39 -15.80 1.66
N CYS A 181 -14.05 -15.83 1.59
CA CYS A 181 -13.25 -14.62 1.36
C CYS A 181 -13.56 -13.97 0.00
N LYS A 182 -13.77 -14.78 -1.05
CA LYS A 182 -14.15 -14.30 -2.38
C LYS A 182 -15.56 -13.69 -2.38
N GLU A 183 -16.56 -14.44 -1.92
CA GLU A 183 -17.97 -14.02 -1.97
C GLU A 183 -18.27 -12.79 -1.11
N LEU A 184 -17.72 -12.72 0.10
CA LEU A 184 -17.92 -11.58 1.01
C LEU A 184 -16.98 -10.41 0.72
N GLY A 185 -15.99 -10.58 -0.18
CA GLY A 185 -14.96 -9.59 -0.47
C GLY A 185 -14.06 -9.29 0.74
N ILE A 186 -13.75 -10.29 1.56
CA ILE A 186 -12.96 -10.13 2.80
C ILE A 186 -11.52 -10.55 2.56
N GLU A 187 -10.60 -9.60 2.74
CA GLU A 187 -9.16 -9.86 2.74
C GLU A 187 -8.68 -10.23 4.16
N TYR A 188 -8.14 -11.44 4.34
CA TYR A 188 -7.52 -11.85 5.60
C TYR A 188 -6.08 -11.36 5.67
N THR A 189 -5.79 -10.54 6.67
CA THR A 189 -4.43 -10.07 6.96
C THR A 189 -3.92 -10.72 8.24
N PHE A 190 -2.71 -11.28 8.19
CA PHE A 190 -2.06 -11.81 9.39
C PHE A 190 -1.82 -10.68 10.42
N PRO A 191 -2.07 -10.95 11.71
CA PRO A 191 -1.78 -9.96 12.76
C PRO A 191 -0.27 -9.71 12.83
N PRO A 192 0.16 -8.46 13.12
CA PRO A 192 1.57 -8.18 13.31
C PRO A 192 2.10 -8.91 14.55
N LEU A 193 3.36 -9.31 14.51
CA LEU A 193 4.01 -9.99 15.64
C LEU A 193 4.08 -9.11 16.90
N TYR A 194 4.25 -7.79 16.73
CA TYR A 194 4.40 -6.85 17.83
C TYR A 194 3.58 -5.58 17.61
N TYR A 195 2.72 -5.24 18.57
CA TYR A 195 1.96 -3.99 18.60
C TYR A 195 2.80 -2.86 19.21
N ARG A 196 3.75 -2.31 18.44
CA ARG A 196 4.58 -1.17 18.88
C ARG A 196 4.02 0.16 18.38
N ARG A 197 3.95 1.17 19.25
CA ARG A 197 3.52 2.53 18.87
C ARG A 197 4.61 3.22 18.04
N ALA A 198 4.28 3.57 16.80
CA ALA A 198 5.16 4.34 15.92
C ALA A 198 5.16 5.83 16.30
N HIS A 199 6.06 6.22 17.21
CA HIS A 199 6.26 7.63 17.60
C HIS A 199 7.10 8.38 16.56
N ARG A 200 7.02 9.73 16.54
CA ARG A 200 7.65 10.58 15.50
C ARG A 200 9.15 10.28 15.31
N ARG A 201 9.93 10.25 16.40
CA ARG A 201 11.37 9.93 16.37
C ARG A 201 11.67 8.56 15.73
N PHE A 202 10.90 7.51 16.07
CA PHE A 202 11.04 6.20 15.46
C PHE A 202 10.72 6.20 13.97
N VAL A 203 9.65 6.88 13.56
CA VAL A 203 9.25 6.96 12.15
C VAL A 203 10.35 7.66 11.33
N THR A 204 10.86 8.80 11.80
CA THR A 204 11.94 9.54 11.11
C THR A 204 13.23 8.72 11.05
N LYS A 205 13.64 8.10 12.17
CA LYS A 205 14.83 7.24 12.22
C LYS A 205 14.69 6.06 11.26
N LYS A 206 13.54 5.38 11.27
CA LYS A 206 13.29 4.22 10.39
C LYS A 206 13.31 4.62 8.92
N ALA A 207 12.72 5.75 8.55
CA ALA A 207 12.74 6.29 7.19
C ALA A 207 14.17 6.61 6.71
N LEU A 208 14.98 7.25 7.57
CA LEU A 208 16.39 7.51 7.29
C LEU A 208 17.17 6.20 7.11
N CYS A 209 17.02 5.23 8.00
CA CYS A 209 17.69 3.94 7.89
C CYS A 209 17.35 3.20 6.59
N ILE A 210 16.08 3.25 6.14
CA ILE A 210 15.66 2.66 4.86
C ILE A 210 16.38 3.33 3.69
N ARG A 211 16.45 4.67 3.67
CA ARG A 211 17.17 5.42 2.61
C ARG A 211 18.66 5.10 2.60
N VAL A 212 19.31 5.14 3.76
CA VAL A 212 20.74 4.80 3.88
C VAL A 212 21.00 3.36 3.43
N PHE A 213 20.11 2.42 3.75
CA PHE A 213 20.21 1.04 3.29
C PHE A 213 20.10 0.93 1.76
N GLN A 214 19.15 1.63 1.14
CA GLN A 214 19.00 1.65 -0.32
C GLN A 214 20.26 2.21 -1.00
N GLU A 215 20.81 3.32 -0.51
CA GLU A 215 22.02 3.93 -1.06
C GLU A 215 23.25 3.04 -0.91
N THR A 216 23.42 2.43 0.27
CA THR A 216 24.53 1.48 0.47
C THR A 216 24.43 0.24 -0.42
N GLN A 217 23.22 -0.26 -0.70
CA GLN A 217 23.04 -1.37 -1.65
C GLN A 217 23.35 -0.95 -3.09
N LYS A 218 22.98 0.28 -3.50
CA LYS A 218 23.34 0.81 -4.84
C LYS A 218 24.85 0.88 -5.01
N LEU A 219 25.56 1.46 -4.04
CA LEU A 219 27.03 1.58 -4.09
C LEU A 219 27.71 0.19 -4.10
N LYS A 220 27.21 -0.77 -3.31
CA LYS A 220 27.72 -2.15 -3.33
C LYS A 220 27.52 -2.81 -4.70
N LYS A 221 26.36 -2.60 -5.34
CA LYS A 221 26.08 -3.13 -6.68
C LYS A 221 27.02 -2.51 -7.74
N GLN A 222 27.23 -1.20 -7.68
CA GLN A 222 28.18 -0.51 -8.55
C GLN A 222 29.61 -1.04 -8.37
N LYS A 223 30.09 -1.19 -7.13
CA LYS A 223 31.42 -1.76 -6.85
C LYS A 223 31.56 -3.18 -7.41
N ARG A 224 30.56 -4.05 -7.22
CA ARG A 224 30.56 -5.41 -7.78
C ARG A 224 30.57 -5.40 -9.32
N ALA A 225 29.81 -4.51 -9.94
CA ALA A 225 29.78 -4.37 -11.41
C ALA A 225 31.13 -3.89 -11.96
N LEU A 226 31.76 -2.90 -11.31
CA LEU A 226 33.10 -2.42 -11.68
C LEU A 226 34.15 -3.53 -11.54
N GLN A 227 34.10 -4.30 -10.44
CA GLN A 227 35.00 -5.44 -10.24
C GLN A 227 34.79 -6.54 -11.28
N ALA A 228 33.53 -6.86 -11.61
CA ALA A 228 33.20 -7.83 -12.66
C ALA A 228 33.66 -7.36 -14.06
N ALA A 229 33.45 -6.08 -14.39
CA ALA A 229 33.93 -5.48 -15.62
C ALA A 229 35.47 -5.52 -15.72
N ALA A 230 36.16 -5.17 -14.64
CA ALA A 230 37.62 -5.25 -14.57
C ALA A 230 38.13 -6.70 -14.71
N ALA A 231 37.45 -7.68 -14.10
CA ALA A 231 37.79 -9.09 -14.23
C ALA A 231 37.55 -9.60 -15.68
N ALA A 232 36.43 -9.23 -16.31
CA ALA A 232 36.13 -9.57 -17.68
C ALA A 232 37.14 -8.96 -18.67
N GLN A 233 37.56 -7.72 -18.46
CA GLN A 233 38.61 -7.07 -19.24
C GLN A 233 39.96 -7.81 -19.11
N LYS A 234 40.35 -8.22 -17.89
CA LYS A 234 41.57 -9.02 -17.67
C LYS A 234 41.50 -10.37 -18.40
N GLN A 235 40.37 -11.06 -18.33
CA GLN A 235 40.15 -12.33 -19.04
C GLN A 235 40.16 -12.14 -20.56
N ALA A 236 39.55 -11.06 -21.09
CA ALA A 236 39.57 -10.75 -22.52
C ALA A 236 40.98 -10.41 -23.02
N LYS A 237 41.80 -9.74 -22.19
CA LYS A 237 43.20 -9.45 -22.50
C LYS A 237 44.05 -10.72 -22.52
N GLN A 238 43.78 -11.68 -21.62
CA GLN A 238 44.42 -13.00 -21.62
C GLN A 238 43.94 -13.92 -22.75
N ARG A 239 42.74 -13.71 -23.30
CA ARG A 239 42.17 -14.48 -24.42
C ARG A 239 42.57 -13.95 -25.81
N LYS A 240 43.18 -12.76 -25.93
CA LYS A 240 43.83 -12.34 -27.19
C LYS A 240 45.17 -13.09 -27.28
N PRO A 241 45.34 -14.07 -28.19
CA PRO A 241 46.63 -14.73 -28.35
C PRO A 241 47.62 -13.74 -28.97
N ASP A 242 48.86 -13.80 -28.53
CA ASP A 242 49.99 -13.23 -29.26
C ASP A 242 50.04 -13.88 -30.65
N SER A 243 49.88 -13.09 -31.72
CA SER A 243 50.35 -13.43 -33.05
C SER A 243 50.72 -12.14 -33.77
N PRO A 244 52.01 -12.02 -34.11
CA PRO A 244 52.36 -12.13 -35.52
C PRO A 244 53.37 -13.28 -35.68
N ALA A 245 52.92 -14.43 -36.17
CA ALA A 245 53.83 -15.38 -36.80
C ALA A 245 54.33 -14.72 -38.10
N LYS A 246 55.65 -14.59 -38.22
CA LYS A 246 56.38 -14.02 -39.35
C LYS A 246 55.83 -14.57 -40.68
N ALA A 247 55.38 -13.68 -41.56
CA ALA A 247 55.37 -13.95 -42.99
C ALA A 247 56.80 -13.68 -43.48
N GLU A 248 57.58 -14.75 -43.72
CA GLU A 248 58.83 -14.65 -44.47
C GLU A 248 58.49 -14.55 -45.97
N PRO A 249 59.14 -13.66 -46.74
CA PRO A 249 59.03 -13.69 -48.19
C PRO A 249 59.86 -14.85 -48.74
N GLU A 250 59.21 -15.84 -49.36
CA GLU A 250 59.89 -16.86 -50.17
C GLU A 250 60.58 -16.18 -51.36
N ILE A 251 61.91 -16.16 -51.33
CA ILE A 251 62.76 -15.79 -52.46
C ILE A 251 62.73 -16.96 -53.44
N LEU A 252 62.02 -16.80 -54.55
CA LEU A 252 62.16 -17.63 -55.74
C LEU A 252 63.61 -17.51 -56.25
N ARG A 253 64.36 -18.61 -56.16
CA ARG A 253 65.57 -18.81 -56.96
C ARG A 253 65.13 -19.43 -58.28
N ASP A 254 65.02 -18.60 -59.31
CA ASP A 254 64.99 -19.08 -60.69
C ASP A 254 66.41 -19.47 -61.12
N ASN A 255 66.55 -20.74 -61.49
CA ASN A 255 67.59 -21.24 -62.38
C ASN A 255 66.88 -21.61 -63.71
N GLN A 256 67.44 -21.11 -64.82
CA GLN A 256 67.10 -21.33 -66.24
C GLN A 256 66.05 -20.40 -66.85
#